data_AF-A0A3M2CKD4-F1
#
_entry.id   AF-A0A3M2CKD4-F1
#
_cell.length_a   1.000
_cell.length_b   1.000
_cell.length_c   1.000
_cell.angle_alpha   90.00
_cell.angle_beta   90.00
_cell.angle_gamma   90.00
#
_symmetry.space_group_name_H-M   'P 1'
#
loop_
_entity.id
_entity.type
_entity.pdbx_description
1 polymer ?
#
loop_
_entity_poly.entity_id
_entity_poly.type
_entity_poly.pdbx_seq_one_letter_code
_entity_poly.pdbx_strand_id
1 'polypeptide(L)'
;MMLWLGLTLTALALALLILGLRGRVIARGTFCRKCRFDLAGLDPAAACPECGRRGDHPRARRPNLRRASRPLTAIAIVLILAGGSLLALGIGQNAARIMALLPDRAVHTLSQLGVDAAFTELAVNRVTRVPPLPDRIWRELIDDAVALQADPSKPWDPRYGNVLAGALIADRLTPDQIAAYFDTIMVSDVNLPEQIHHGSETLPLKVVNSNAGRGAARDPFWQVTIGSHQPFVRLSATRVEIPALGIELPIQPRIGFTGLDIPVAGSGGSSGSMDSHADIPPEAWTRINPGTEITVAVSYEVEVRTIKGDASFFTRQATAKGVVRILDPEVQLIQLNAQPAEAFMKASLIRLRPLYVLPKDARRTSREGVTVARSTVTFAHCPVPVAGRVVLLHAGEEIEIGSWAHVLHTGLLGSSSLSWTIPPGETPPEDLIASILEAGSVTIEIRPDPGIAAATVDVREILAVPLRFTDVPVVTEAPAFAPISEQPDAEDTTGRPVSGGGAG
;
A
#
# COMPACT_ATOMS: atom_id res chain seq x y z
N MET A 1 24.28 -22.41 -7.16
CA MET A 1 24.70 -23.63 -7.89
C MET A 1 24.52 -23.49 -9.40
N MET A 2 23.37 -23.03 -9.90
CA MET A 2 23.09 -22.89 -11.35
C MET A 2 24.11 -22.02 -12.11
N LEU A 3 24.54 -20.88 -11.55
CA LEU A 3 25.52 -20.00 -12.19
C LEU A 3 26.87 -20.67 -12.45
N TRP A 4 27.40 -21.40 -11.45
CA TRP A 4 28.64 -22.15 -11.58
C TRP A 4 28.52 -23.29 -12.59
N LEU A 5 27.39 -23.99 -12.61
CA LEU A 5 27.12 -25.05 -13.59
C LEU A 5 27.03 -24.51 -15.02
N GLY A 6 26.36 -23.38 -15.23
CA GLY A 6 26.28 -22.71 -16.53
C GLY A 6 27.66 -22.28 -17.04
N LEU A 7 28.49 -21.74 -16.15
CA LEU A 7 29.84 -21.29 -16.48
C LEU A 7 30.77 -22.46 -16.84
N THR A 8 30.74 -23.56 -16.08
CA THR A 8 31.55 -24.76 -16.37
C THR A 8 31.11 -25.44 -17.66
N LEU A 9 29.80 -25.57 -17.89
CA LEU A 9 29.27 -26.12 -19.15
C LEU A 9 29.67 -25.27 -20.35
N THR A 10 29.56 -23.95 -20.27
CA THR A 10 29.93 -23.04 -21.36
C THR A 10 31.44 -23.11 -21.65
N ALA A 11 32.28 -23.15 -20.61
CA ALA A 11 33.72 -23.30 -20.76
C ALA A 11 34.10 -24.66 -21.40
N LEU A 12 33.48 -25.75 -20.94
CA LEU A 12 33.66 -27.08 -21.52
C LEU A 12 33.21 -27.10 -22.99
N ALA A 13 32.08 -26.47 -23.30
CA ALA A 13 31.54 -26.39 -24.64
C ALA A 13 32.47 -25.61 -25.58
N LEU A 14 33.04 -24.49 -25.14
CA LEU A 14 34.05 -23.73 -25.87
C LEU A 14 35.30 -24.58 -26.14
N ALA A 15 35.78 -25.34 -25.15
CA ALA A 15 36.91 -26.25 -25.33
C ALA A 15 36.61 -27.35 -26.36
N LEU A 16 35.43 -27.98 -26.29
CA LEU A 16 34.98 -28.98 -27.26
C LEU A 16 34.79 -28.38 -28.66
N LEU A 17 34.32 -27.14 -28.76
CA LEU A 17 34.18 -26.42 -30.03
C LEU A 17 35.55 -26.22 -30.67
N ILE A 18 36.53 -25.74 -29.90
CA ILE A 18 37.92 -25.55 -30.37
C ILE A 18 38.50 -26.90 -30.83
N LEU A 19 38.32 -27.97 -30.07
CA LEU A 19 38.79 -29.32 -30.46
C LEU A 19 38.08 -29.85 -31.71
N GLY A 20 36.77 -29.65 -31.81
CA GLY A 20 35.95 -30.10 -32.94
C GLY A 20 36.33 -29.39 -34.24
N LEU A 21 36.55 -28.08 -34.17
CA LEU A 21 37.00 -27.24 -35.27
C LEU A 21 38.46 -27.51 -35.66
N ARG A 22 39.35 -27.77 -34.68
CA ARG A 22 40.74 -28.16 -34.95
C ARG A 22 40.83 -29.49 -35.68
N GLY A 23 39.84 -30.37 -35.48
CA GLY A 23 39.65 -31.61 -36.20
C GLY A 23 40.70 -32.69 -35.89
N ARG A 24 40.36 -33.94 -36.20
CA ARG A 24 41.27 -35.09 -36.05
C ARG A 24 42.15 -35.20 -37.29
N VAL A 25 43.44 -35.50 -37.10
CA VAL A 25 44.35 -35.85 -38.20
C VAL A 25 43.91 -37.22 -38.73
N ILE A 26 43.44 -37.27 -39.98
CA ILE A 26 43.06 -38.53 -40.65
C ILE A 26 44.28 -39.15 -41.33
N ALA A 27 45.14 -38.31 -41.92
CA ALA A 27 46.33 -38.76 -42.63
C ALA A 27 47.46 -37.74 -42.47
N ARG A 28 48.70 -38.25 -42.41
CA ARG A 28 49.94 -37.47 -42.43
C ARG A 28 50.57 -37.61 -43.81
N GLY A 29 51.00 -36.51 -44.40
CA GLY A 29 51.45 -36.50 -45.80
C GLY A 29 51.39 -35.10 -46.40
N THR A 30 51.78 -34.95 -47.65
CA THR A 30 51.72 -33.66 -48.35
C THR A 30 50.41 -33.55 -49.11
N PHE A 31 49.40 -32.91 -48.53
CA PHE A 31 48.10 -32.74 -49.20
C PHE A 31 47.97 -31.36 -49.86
N CYS A 32 47.29 -31.28 -51.00
CA CYS A 32 46.93 -30.00 -51.61
C CYS A 32 45.95 -29.23 -50.71
N ARG A 33 46.24 -27.96 -50.41
CA ARG A 33 45.41 -27.12 -49.53
C ARG A 33 44.01 -26.84 -50.10
N LYS A 34 43.85 -26.84 -51.44
CA LYS A 34 42.57 -26.52 -52.13
C LYS A 34 41.66 -27.75 -52.19
N CYS A 35 42.06 -28.78 -52.94
CA CYS A 35 41.24 -29.96 -53.20
C CYS A 35 41.50 -31.15 -52.25
N ARG A 36 42.53 -31.09 -51.40
CA ARG A 36 42.92 -32.17 -50.45
C ARG A 36 43.50 -33.44 -51.08
N PHE A 37 43.84 -33.41 -52.37
CA PHE A 37 44.56 -34.50 -53.04
C PHE A 37 45.92 -34.78 -52.40
N ASP A 38 46.33 -36.05 -52.32
CA ASP A 38 47.63 -36.45 -51.80
C ASP A 38 48.73 -36.22 -52.84
N LEU A 39 49.71 -35.38 -52.52
CA LEU A 39 50.84 -35.02 -53.37
C LEU A 39 52.09 -35.84 -53.04
N ALA A 40 51.99 -36.87 -52.20
CA ALA A 40 53.10 -37.78 -51.94
C ALA A 40 53.62 -38.38 -53.26
N GLY A 41 54.94 -38.34 -53.46
CA GLY A 41 55.59 -38.86 -54.67
C GLY A 41 55.61 -37.90 -55.88
N LEU A 42 54.94 -36.74 -55.81
CA LEU A 42 55.03 -35.71 -56.85
C LEU A 42 56.18 -34.73 -56.56
N ASP A 43 56.82 -34.23 -57.63
CA ASP A 43 57.85 -33.18 -57.54
C ASP A 43 57.32 -31.98 -56.71
N PRO A 44 58.11 -31.45 -55.75
CA PRO A 44 57.82 -30.21 -55.05
C PRO A 44 57.27 -29.07 -55.93
N ALA A 45 57.75 -28.94 -57.17
CA ALA A 45 57.33 -27.92 -58.12
C ALA A 45 56.12 -28.32 -58.99
N ALA A 46 55.74 -29.59 -59.06
CA ALA A 46 54.64 -30.04 -59.91
C ALA A 46 53.28 -29.43 -59.49
N ALA A 47 52.43 -29.15 -60.48
CA ALA A 47 51.06 -28.72 -60.23
C ALA A 47 50.20 -29.87 -59.71
N CYS A 48 49.28 -29.58 -58.78
CA CYS A 48 48.33 -30.57 -58.29
C CYS A 48 47.43 -31.08 -59.44
N PRO A 49 47.35 -32.40 -59.68
CA PRO A 49 46.65 -32.96 -60.84
C PRO A 49 45.13 -32.71 -60.82
N GLU A 50 44.53 -32.57 -59.62
CA GLU A 50 43.09 -32.34 -59.47
C GLU A 50 42.65 -30.88 -59.67
N CYS A 51 43.46 -29.92 -59.24
CA CYS A 51 43.03 -28.52 -59.18
C CYS A 51 43.98 -27.51 -59.82
N GLY A 52 45.07 -27.99 -60.43
CA GLY A 52 46.07 -27.20 -61.13
C GLY A 52 46.94 -26.29 -60.25
N ARG A 53 46.81 -26.36 -58.92
CA ARG A 53 47.57 -25.46 -58.02
C ARG A 53 49.05 -25.83 -58.03
N ARG A 54 49.93 -24.89 -58.42
CA ARG A 54 51.39 -25.09 -58.43
C ARG A 54 51.92 -25.44 -57.03
N GLY A 55 52.80 -26.44 -56.97
CA GLY A 55 53.31 -27.03 -55.73
C GLY A 55 54.41 -26.21 -55.04
N ASP A 56 55.00 -25.25 -55.76
CA ASP A 56 56.09 -24.36 -55.35
C ASP A 56 55.67 -23.30 -54.31
N HIS A 57 54.37 -22.96 -54.22
CA HIS A 57 53.90 -21.95 -53.28
C HIS A 57 53.90 -22.48 -51.83
N PRO A 58 54.45 -21.75 -50.84
CA PRO A 58 54.54 -22.20 -49.43
C PRO A 58 53.20 -22.52 -48.74
N ARG A 59 52.08 -22.09 -49.33
CA ARG A 59 50.72 -22.31 -48.82
C ARG A 59 49.93 -23.31 -49.67
N ALA A 60 50.49 -23.86 -50.75
CA ALA A 60 49.82 -24.84 -51.60
C ALA A 60 49.70 -26.21 -50.92
N ARG A 61 50.63 -26.53 -50.01
CA ARG A 61 50.72 -27.83 -49.32
C ARG A 61 50.27 -27.73 -47.87
N ARG A 62 49.70 -28.81 -47.33
CA ARG A 62 49.43 -29.00 -45.90
C ARG A 62 50.05 -30.33 -45.46
N PRO A 63 50.78 -30.36 -44.33
CA PRO A 63 51.46 -31.58 -43.87
C PRO A 63 50.52 -32.62 -43.24
N ASN A 64 49.26 -32.24 -42.98
CA ASN A 64 48.28 -33.11 -42.34
C ASN A 64 46.90 -32.83 -42.93
N LEU A 65 46.18 -33.91 -43.25
CA LEU A 65 44.76 -33.82 -43.57
C LEU A 65 43.95 -33.94 -42.28
N ARG A 66 43.22 -32.88 -41.93
CA ARG A 66 42.34 -32.83 -40.76
C ARG A 66 40.88 -32.81 -41.20
N ARG A 67 40.04 -33.60 -40.54
CA ARG A 67 38.58 -33.55 -40.69
C ARG A 67 37.99 -33.03 -39.39
N ALA A 68 37.21 -31.96 -39.48
CA ALA A 68 36.44 -31.47 -38.35
C ALA A 68 35.48 -32.56 -37.89
N SER A 69 35.38 -32.75 -36.58
CA SER A 69 34.45 -33.73 -36.00
C SER A 69 33.08 -33.09 -35.92
N ARG A 70 32.25 -33.27 -36.95
CA ARG A 70 30.85 -32.81 -36.97
C ARG A 70 30.06 -33.16 -35.70
N PRO A 71 30.12 -34.40 -35.15
CA PRO A 71 29.39 -34.69 -33.93
C PRO A 71 29.93 -33.91 -32.71
N LEU A 72 31.26 -33.72 -32.61
CA LEU A 72 31.84 -32.95 -31.50
C LEU A 72 31.44 -31.47 -31.57
N THR A 73 31.42 -30.89 -32.77
CA THR A 73 30.94 -29.53 -33.00
C THR A 73 29.45 -29.39 -32.65
N ALA A 74 28.61 -30.37 -33.01
CA ALA A 74 27.19 -30.37 -32.64
C ALA A 74 26.98 -30.43 -31.12
N ILE A 75 27.69 -31.33 -30.43
CA ILE A 75 27.65 -31.43 -28.96
C ILE A 75 28.10 -30.11 -28.32
N ALA A 76 29.17 -29.51 -28.82
CA ALA A 76 29.65 -28.23 -28.31
C ALA A 76 28.61 -27.11 -28.47
N ILE A 77 27.92 -27.03 -29.61
CA ILE A 77 26.85 -26.05 -29.82
C ILE A 77 25.70 -26.27 -28.82
N VAL A 78 25.24 -27.51 -28.64
CA VAL A 78 24.19 -27.84 -27.68
C VAL A 78 24.60 -27.45 -26.25
N LEU A 79 25.85 -27.74 -25.86
CA LEU A 79 26.35 -27.37 -24.54
C LEU A 79 26.53 -25.86 -24.36
N ILE A 80 26.87 -25.10 -25.40
CA ILE A 80 26.88 -23.61 -25.33
C ILE A 80 25.46 -23.10 -25.09
N LEU A 81 24.46 -23.61 -25.81
CA LEU A 81 23.07 -23.19 -25.64
C LEU A 81 22.55 -23.56 -24.25
N ALA A 82 22.81 -24.78 -23.77
CA ALA A 82 22.43 -25.22 -22.44
C ALA A 82 23.15 -24.45 -21.33
N GLY A 83 24.47 -24.29 -21.44
CA GLY A 83 25.29 -23.54 -20.49
C GLY A 83 24.93 -22.05 -20.45
N GLY A 84 24.72 -21.43 -21.60
CA GLY A 84 24.28 -20.04 -21.72
C GLY A 84 22.88 -19.82 -21.13
N SER A 85 21.95 -20.75 -21.34
CA SER A 85 20.60 -20.70 -20.73
C SER A 85 20.67 -20.80 -19.21
N LEU A 86 21.46 -21.74 -18.67
CA LEU A 86 21.67 -21.87 -17.23
C LEU A 86 22.36 -20.65 -16.62
N LEU A 87 23.30 -20.04 -17.35
CA LEU A 87 23.96 -18.81 -16.94
C LEU A 87 22.96 -17.65 -16.86
N ALA A 88 22.11 -17.48 -17.88
CA ALA A 88 21.07 -16.45 -17.91
C ALA A 88 20.07 -16.62 -16.74
N LEU A 89 19.60 -17.84 -16.48
CA LEU A 89 18.74 -18.15 -15.34
C LEU A 89 19.45 -17.89 -14.00
N GLY A 90 20.72 -18.31 -13.89
CA GLY A 90 21.53 -18.09 -12.71
C GLY A 90 21.77 -16.61 -12.41
N ILE A 91 22.00 -15.79 -13.44
CA ILE A 91 22.11 -14.34 -13.32
C ILE A 91 20.76 -13.74 -12.91
N GLY A 92 19.65 -14.14 -13.54
CA GLY A 92 18.32 -13.66 -13.18
C GLY A 92 17.96 -13.90 -11.71
N GLN A 93 18.18 -15.12 -11.21
CA GLN A 93 17.93 -15.47 -9.80
C GLN A 93 18.85 -14.78 -8.80
N ASN A 94 20.04 -14.35 -9.23
CA ASN A 94 21.00 -13.67 -8.37
C ASN A 94 21.15 -12.18 -8.69
N ALA A 95 20.27 -11.61 -9.53
CA ALA A 95 20.41 -10.24 -10.02
C ALA A 95 20.48 -9.25 -8.85
N ALA A 96 19.59 -9.37 -7.86
CA ALA A 96 19.61 -8.54 -6.65
C ALA A 96 20.95 -8.62 -5.89
N ARG A 97 21.50 -9.84 -5.71
CA ARG A 97 22.79 -10.04 -5.04
C ARG A 97 23.96 -9.46 -5.83
N ILE A 98 23.93 -9.60 -7.15
CA ILE A 98 24.95 -9.03 -8.04
C ILE A 98 24.88 -7.50 -7.95
N MET A 99 23.69 -6.91 -8.06
CA MET A 99 23.49 -5.47 -7.96
C MET A 99 23.94 -4.93 -6.60
N ALA A 100 23.66 -5.63 -5.51
CA ALA A 100 24.10 -5.25 -4.16
C ALA A 100 25.64 -5.15 -4.01
N LEU A 101 26.41 -5.89 -4.81
CA LEU A 101 27.88 -5.84 -4.80
C LEU A 101 28.47 -4.72 -5.67
N LEU A 102 27.69 -4.15 -6.59
CA LEU A 102 28.16 -3.10 -7.49
C LEU A 102 28.20 -1.73 -6.79
N PRO A 103 29.16 -0.85 -7.12
CA PRO A 103 29.16 0.54 -6.62
C PRO A 103 27.91 1.32 -7.03
N ASP A 104 27.49 2.32 -6.25
CA ASP A 104 26.26 3.11 -6.50
C ASP A 104 26.20 3.67 -7.92
N ARG A 105 27.31 4.19 -8.43
CA ARG A 105 27.40 4.71 -9.80
C ARG A 105 27.11 3.64 -10.85
N ALA A 106 27.60 2.41 -10.66
CA ALA A 106 27.38 1.33 -11.62
C ALA A 106 25.92 0.89 -11.61
N VAL A 107 25.30 0.77 -10.42
CA VAL A 107 23.88 0.44 -10.32
C VAL A 107 23.02 1.54 -10.92
N HIS A 108 23.34 2.81 -10.67
CA HIS A 108 22.64 3.96 -11.26
C HIS A 108 22.75 4.00 -12.78
N THR A 109 23.94 3.80 -13.35
CA THR A 109 24.09 3.71 -14.80
C THR A 109 23.29 2.54 -15.38
N LEU A 110 23.28 1.38 -14.71
CA LEU A 110 22.49 0.23 -15.16
C LEU A 110 20.98 0.50 -15.07
N SER A 111 20.50 1.22 -14.06
CA SER A 111 19.09 1.61 -13.99
C SER A 111 18.70 2.57 -15.09
N GLN A 112 19.55 3.56 -15.41
CA GLN A 112 19.35 4.47 -16.55
C GLN A 112 19.34 3.74 -17.91
N LEU A 113 20.04 2.60 -18.02
CA LEU A 113 20.00 1.70 -19.18
C LEU A 113 18.79 0.76 -19.19
N GLY A 114 17.85 0.90 -18.25
CA GLY A 114 16.63 0.11 -18.17
C GLY A 114 16.78 -1.27 -17.51
N VAL A 115 17.86 -1.51 -16.76
CA VAL A 115 18.03 -2.76 -16.01
C VAL A 115 17.15 -2.72 -14.75
N ASP A 116 16.00 -3.38 -14.81
CA ASP A 116 14.97 -3.38 -13.76
C ASP A 116 15.48 -3.78 -12.36
N ALA A 117 16.36 -4.80 -12.30
CA ALA A 117 16.97 -5.23 -11.05
C ALA A 117 17.89 -4.16 -10.43
N ALA A 118 18.53 -3.32 -11.25
CA ALA A 118 19.37 -2.24 -10.77
C ALA A 118 18.51 -1.10 -10.20
N PHE A 119 17.40 -0.76 -10.86
CA PHE A 119 16.47 0.24 -10.33
C PHE A 119 15.83 -0.23 -9.02
N THR A 120 15.42 -1.50 -8.94
CA THR A 120 14.91 -2.10 -7.70
C THR A 120 15.93 -2.02 -6.56
N GLU A 121 17.20 -2.36 -6.82
CA GLU A 121 18.27 -2.23 -5.82
C GLU A 121 18.44 -0.79 -5.33
N LEU A 122 18.42 0.21 -6.23
CA LEU A 122 18.54 1.62 -5.85
C LEU A 122 17.35 2.07 -5.00
N ALA A 123 16.14 1.89 -5.53
CA ALA A 123 14.91 2.43 -4.99
C ALA A 123 14.47 1.76 -3.68
N VAL A 124 14.79 0.48 -3.49
CA VAL A 124 14.36 -0.29 -2.31
C VAL A 124 15.48 -0.39 -1.28
N ASN A 125 16.69 -0.76 -1.69
CA ASN A 125 17.75 -1.11 -0.74
C ASN A 125 18.71 0.05 -0.44
N ARG A 126 19.03 0.91 -1.43
CA ARG A 126 20.06 1.94 -1.26
C ARG A 126 19.54 3.28 -0.77
N VAL A 127 18.30 3.61 -1.08
CA VAL A 127 17.64 4.84 -0.61
C VAL A 127 17.61 4.93 0.93
N THR A 128 17.48 3.79 1.62
CA THR A 128 17.42 3.72 3.09
C THR A 128 18.74 3.32 3.75
N ARG A 129 19.80 3.09 2.96
CA ARG A 129 21.10 2.59 3.45
C ARG A 129 21.91 3.68 4.16
N VAL A 130 22.73 3.26 5.12
CA VAL A 130 23.82 4.06 5.69
C VAL A 130 25.18 3.49 5.20
N PRO A 131 26.09 4.30 4.63
CA PRO A 131 25.93 5.73 4.31
C PRO A 131 24.91 5.96 3.19
N PRO A 132 24.32 7.17 3.11
CA PRO A 132 23.33 7.51 2.09
C PRO A 132 23.96 7.52 0.69
N LEU A 133 23.11 7.42 -0.34
CA LEU A 133 23.51 7.62 -1.73
C LEU A 133 24.21 8.99 -1.92
N PRO A 134 25.18 9.10 -2.85
CA PRO A 134 25.76 10.38 -3.22
C PRO A 134 24.70 11.40 -3.66
N ASP A 135 24.82 12.66 -3.24
CA ASP A 135 23.85 13.74 -3.51
C ASP A 135 23.46 13.88 -4.98
N ARG A 136 24.41 13.65 -5.88
CA ARG A 136 24.16 13.68 -7.32
C ARG A 136 23.17 12.59 -7.76
N ILE A 137 23.35 11.36 -7.29
CA ILE A 137 22.47 10.23 -7.62
C ILE A 137 21.09 10.46 -7.01
N TRP A 138 21.03 11.01 -5.79
CA TRP A 138 19.78 11.41 -5.16
C TRP A 138 18.99 12.40 -6.02
N ARG A 139 19.63 13.48 -6.47
CA ARG A 139 18.97 14.51 -7.29
C ARG A 139 18.44 13.92 -8.59
N GLU A 140 19.27 13.15 -9.30
CA GLU A 140 18.87 12.49 -10.56
C GLU A 140 17.68 11.53 -10.35
N LEU A 141 17.69 10.71 -9.29
CA LEU A 141 16.58 9.81 -8.95
C LEU A 141 15.30 10.55 -8.55
N ILE A 142 15.40 11.66 -7.81
CA ILE A 142 14.27 12.48 -7.40
C ILE A 142 13.63 13.14 -8.62
N ASP A 143 14.44 13.75 -9.49
CA ASP A 143 13.95 14.44 -10.68
C ASP A 143 13.21 13.45 -11.61
N ASP A 144 13.79 12.26 -11.83
CA ASP A 144 13.15 11.18 -12.58
C ASP A 144 11.84 10.72 -11.92
N ALA A 145 11.82 10.57 -10.59
CA ALA A 145 10.66 10.13 -9.84
C ALA A 145 9.50 11.13 -9.91
N VAL A 146 9.76 12.42 -9.66
CA VAL A 146 8.75 13.48 -9.74
C VAL A 146 8.21 13.59 -11.16
N ALA A 147 9.09 13.60 -12.17
CA ALA A 147 8.67 13.71 -13.57
C ALA A 147 7.82 12.52 -14.04
N LEU A 148 8.14 11.30 -13.60
CA LEU A 148 7.37 10.12 -13.96
C LEU A 148 6.02 10.08 -13.23
N GLN A 149 6.01 10.43 -11.94
CA GLN A 149 4.80 10.33 -11.12
C GLN A 149 3.79 11.42 -11.42
N ALA A 150 4.24 12.63 -11.79
CA ALA A 150 3.36 13.71 -12.22
C ALA A 150 2.64 13.44 -13.55
N ASP A 151 3.01 12.39 -14.30
CA ASP A 151 2.41 12.05 -15.59
C ASP A 151 1.25 11.04 -15.42
N PRO A 152 -0.03 11.48 -15.50
CA PRO A 152 -1.18 10.58 -15.39
C PRO A 152 -1.29 9.60 -16.55
N SER A 153 -0.58 9.80 -17.66
CA SER A 153 -0.62 8.86 -18.79
C SER A 153 0.25 7.62 -18.57
N LYS A 154 1.20 7.68 -17.64
CA LYS A 154 2.12 6.57 -17.34
C LYS A 154 1.58 5.67 -16.24
N PRO A 155 1.80 4.34 -16.34
CA PRO A 155 1.55 3.43 -15.22
C PRO A 155 2.37 3.85 -14.01
N TRP A 156 1.75 3.76 -12.84
CA TRP A 156 2.44 4.04 -11.60
C TRP A 156 3.49 2.95 -11.30
N ASP A 157 4.76 3.35 -11.18
CA ASP A 157 5.80 2.46 -10.69
C ASP A 157 6.09 2.78 -9.20
N PRO A 158 5.78 1.84 -8.30
CA PRO A 158 5.89 2.04 -6.86
C PRO A 158 7.31 2.30 -6.35
N ARG A 159 8.33 1.88 -7.10
CA ARG A 159 9.72 2.07 -6.71
C ARG A 159 10.09 3.55 -6.71
N TYR A 160 9.53 4.35 -7.62
CA TYR A 160 9.69 5.81 -7.56
C TYR A 160 9.01 6.41 -6.32
N GLY A 161 7.91 5.80 -5.84
CA GLY A 161 7.28 6.19 -4.58
C GLY A 161 8.21 5.97 -3.39
N ASN A 162 8.96 4.85 -3.39
CA ASN A 162 9.98 4.60 -2.36
C ASN A 162 11.14 5.61 -2.42
N VAL A 163 11.56 6.00 -3.62
CA VAL A 163 12.57 7.05 -3.82
C VAL A 163 12.10 8.38 -3.22
N LEU A 164 10.87 8.82 -3.54
CA LEU A 164 10.33 10.09 -3.04
C LEU A 164 10.06 10.05 -1.53
N ALA A 165 9.54 8.95 -1.01
CA ALA A 165 9.36 8.77 0.43
C ALA A 165 10.71 8.82 1.18
N GLY A 166 11.73 8.13 0.67
CA GLY A 166 13.08 8.20 1.25
C GLY A 166 13.71 9.58 1.14
N ALA A 167 13.51 10.28 0.01
CA ALA A 167 13.97 11.65 -0.18
C ALA A 167 13.28 12.63 0.77
N LEU A 168 11.98 12.47 1.02
CA LEU A 168 11.22 13.26 1.99
C LEU A 168 11.77 13.05 3.41
N ILE A 169 11.97 11.80 3.83
CA ILE A 169 12.54 11.46 5.15
C ILE A 169 13.96 12.02 5.32
N ALA A 170 14.75 12.03 4.24
CA ALA A 170 16.11 12.54 4.22
C ALA A 170 16.21 14.06 4.00
N ASP A 171 15.08 14.79 4.00
CA ASP A 171 14.99 16.25 3.77
C ASP A 171 15.70 16.68 2.46
N ARG A 172 15.48 15.91 1.39
CA ARG A 172 16.11 16.11 0.07
C ARG A 172 15.16 16.67 -0.99
N LEU A 173 13.84 16.64 -0.75
CA LEU A 173 12.86 17.21 -1.66
C LEU A 173 12.73 18.71 -1.45
N THR A 174 12.67 19.46 -2.55
CA THR A 174 12.27 20.87 -2.51
C THR A 174 10.76 21.01 -2.22
N PRO A 175 10.29 22.14 -1.67
CA PRO A 175 8.85 22.36 -1.46
C PRO A 175 7.99 22.11 -2.71
N ASP A 176 8.46 22.54 -3.89
CA ASP A 176 7.75 22.34 -5.16
C ASP A 176 7.64 20.85 -5.53
N GLN A 177 8.69 20.06 -5.29
CA GLN A 177 8.69 18.62 -5.53
C GLN A 177 7.76 17.88 -4.54
N ILE A 178 7.72 18.33 -3.28
CA ILE A 178 6.79 17.79 -2.29
C ILE A 178 5.35 18.07 -2.73
N ALA A 179 5.05 19.29 -3.16
CA ALA A 179 3.73 19.66 -3.66
C ALA A 179 3.32 18.83 -4.88
N ALA A 180 4.17 18.72 -5.89
CA ALA A 180 3.91 17.92 -7.08
C ALA A 180 3.66 16.44 -6.76
N TYR A 181 4.43 15.88 -5.81
CA TYR A 181 4.24 14.50 -5.35
C TYR A 181 2.88 14.31 -4.67
N PHE A 182 2.54 15.14 -3.70
CA PHE A 182 1.28 15.02 -2.95
C PHE A 182 0.04 15.35 -3.80
N ASP A 183 0.15 16.30 -4.74
CA ASP A 183 -0.94 16.59 -5.67
C ASP A 183 -1.33 15.41 -6.54
N THR A 184 -0.36 14.53 -6.85
CA THR A 184 -0.60 13.37 -7.69
C THR A 184 -1.16 12.17 -6.92
N ILE A 185 -0.69 11.94 -5.68
CA ILE A 185 -1.06 10.74 -4.91
C ILE A 185 -2.28 10.94 -4.02
N MET A 186 -2.58 12.18 -3.60
CA MET A 186 -3.65 12.49 -2.67
C MET A 186 -4.88 13.03 -3.40
N VAL A 187 -5.93 12.20 -3.43
CA VAL A 187 -7.27 12.62 -3.84
C VAL A 187 -8.08 12.84 -2.59
N SER A 188 -8.27 14.11 -2.27
CA SER A 188 -9.08 14.52 -1.15
C SER A 188 -10.47 14.88 -1.65
N ASP A 189 -11.49 14.27 -1.07
CA ASP A 189 -12.90 14.49 -1.39
C ASP A 189 -13.67 14.84 -0.11
N VAL A 190 -14.87 15.40 -0.28
CA VAL A 190 -15.79 15.69 0.82
C VAL A 190 -17.08 14.93 0.60
N ASN A 191 -17.33 13.95 1.45
CA ASN A 191 -18.60 13.26 1.49
C ASN A 191 -19.57 14.09 2.33
N LEU A 192 -20.72 14.37 1.74
CA LEU A 192 -21.87 14.99 2.39
C LEU A 192 -23.02 13.98 2.40
N PRO A 193 -23.92 14.03 3.39
CA PRO A 193 -25.13 13.23 3.35
C PRO A 193 -25.95 13.62 2.13
N GLU A 194 -26.51 12.63 1.42
CA GLU A 194 -27.44 12.93 0.33
C GLU A 194 -28.73 13.58 0.83
N GLN A 195 -29.10 13.31 2.09
CA GLN A 195 -30.36 13.71 2.68
C GLN A 195 -30.16 14.09 4.16
N ILE A 196 -30.82 15.17 4.60
CA ILE A 196 -30.92 15.55 6.02
C ILE A 196 -32.35 15.98 6.34
N HIS A 197 -32.75 15.92 7.61
CA HIS A 197 -34.04 16.47 8.02
C HIS A 197 -34.00 18.00 8.01
N HIS A 198 -35.15 18.60 7.72
CA HIS A 198 -35.41 19.99 8.07
C HIS A 198 -35.32 20.15 9.59
N GLY A 199 -34.70 21.23 10.05
CA GLY A 199 -34.50 21.47 11.47
C GLY A 199 -33.34 20.72 12.12
N SER A 200 -32.55 19.93 11.38
CA SER A 200 -31.32 19.34 11.90
C SER A 200 -30.39 20.42 12.47
N GLU A 201 -29.84 20.17 13.66
CA GLU A 201 -28.90 21.11 14.31
C GLU A 201 -27.54 21.14 13.62
N THR A 202 -27.16 20.04 12.96
CA THR A 202 -25.85 19.88 12.34
C THR A 202 -25.95 19.26 10.95
N LEU A 203 -25.03 19.63 10.07
CA LEU A 203 -24.74 18.98 8.79
C LEU A 203 -23.50 18.10 8.99
N PRO A 204 -23.61 16.76 9.05
CA PRO A 204 -22.43 15.91 9.09
C PRO A 204 -21.67 16.02 7.77
N LEU A 205 -20.35 16.03 7.84
CA LEU A 205 -19.48 16.02 6.67
C LEU A 205 -18.25 15.18 6.95
N LYS A 206 -17.71 14.55 5.92
CA LYS A 206 -16.54 13.72 6.04
C LYS A 206 -15.55 14.09 4.96
N VAL A 207 -14.41 14.64 5.36
CA VAL A 207 -13.30 14.86 4.42
C VAL A 207 -12.52 13.58 4.34
N VAL A 208 -12.54 12.93 3.17
CA VAL A 208 -11.83 11.68 2.92
C VAL A 208 -10.60 12.00 2.09
N ASN A 209 -9.45 11.53 2.51
CA ASN A 209 -8.27 11.48 1.68
C ASN A 209 -8.08 10.04 1.22
N SER A 210 -8.36 9.82 -0.06
CA SER A 210 -8.15 8.56 -0.75
C SER A 210 -6.86 8.62 -1.56
N ASN A 211 -6.27 7.45 -1.78
CA ASN A 211 -5.18 7.35 -2.73
C ASN A 211 -5.77 7.35 -4.15
N ALA A 212 -5.18 8.10 -5.08
CA ALA A 212 -5.55 8.15 -6.50
C ALA A 212 -5.40 6.81 -7.27
N GLY A 213 -5.25 5.67 -6.58
CA GLY A 213 -4.77 4.41 -7.16
C GLY A 213 -3.29 4.45 -7.55
N ARG A 214 -2.54 5.42 -7.01
CA ARG A 214 -1.14 5.76 -7.32
C ARG A 214 -0.38 5.96 -6.01
N GLY A 215 0.25 4.89 -5.52
CA GLY A 215 1.05 4.88 -4.29
C GLY A 215 2.12 3.79 -4.31
N ALA A 216 3.19 3.92 -3.53
CA ALA A 216 4.23 2.88 -3.45
C ALA A 216 3.60 1.50 -3.16
N ALA A 217 4.30 0.40 -3.47
CA ALA A 217 3.68 -0.93 -3.54
C ALA A 217 4.18 -1.91 -2.51
N ARG A 218 5.07 -1.57 -1.57
CA ARG A 218 5.49 -2.57 -0.58
C ARG A 218 6.12 -2.05 0.71
N ASP A 219 5.73 -2.78 1.75
CA ASP A 219 6.07 -2.75 3.17
C ASP A 219 5.63 -1.52 3.97
N PRO A 220 5.12 -1.77 5.19
CA PRO A 220 4.27 -0.84 5.89
C PRO A 220 5.07 0.41 6.23
N PHE A 221 4.49 1.58 5.96
CA PHE A 221 4.89 2.82 6.63
C PHE A 221 4.95 2.66 8.16
N TRP A 222 4.25 1.64 8.70
CA TRP A 222 4.36 1.17 10.09
C TRP A 222 5.74 0.62 10.52
N GLN A 223 6.67 0.26 9.63
CA GLN A 223 8.02 -0.18 10.00
C GLN A 223 9.11 0.88 9.78
N VAL A 224 8.84 1.97 9.06
CA VAL A 224 9.63 3.21 9.22
C VAL A 224 9.08 3.98 10.42
N THR A 225 8.89 3.27 11.53
CA THR A 225 8.74 3.82 12.88
C THR A 225 10.15 3.96 13.47
N ILE A 226 11.06 4.59 12.72
CA ILE A 226 12.40 4.91 13.21
C ILE A 226 12.39 6.40 13.59
N GLY A 227 11.73 6.69 14.72
CA GLY A 227 11.76 8.01 15.38
C GLY A 227 10.66 8.99 14.97
N SER A 228 10.80 10.23 15.47
CA SER A 228 9.78 11.29 15.43
C SER A 228 9.63 12.02 14.08
N HIS A 229 10.11 11.45 12.98
CA HIS A 229 10.19 12.11 11.67
C HIS A 229 9.11 11.68 10.66
N GLN A 230 8.02 11.04 11.11
CA GLN A 230 6.97 10.60 10.20
C GLN A 230 6.18 11.79 9.63
N PRO A 231 6.03 11.89 8.30
CA PRO A 231 5.06 12.79 7.70
C PRO A 231 3.65 12.24 7.97
N PHE A 232 2.74 13.11 8.40
CA PHE A 232 1.32 12.82 8.52
C PHE A 232 0.52 13.84 7.73
N VAL A 233 -0.64 13.39 7.24
CA VAL A 233 -1.59 14.27 6.58
C VAL A 233 -2.56 14.77 7.65
N ARG A 234 -2.69 16.07 7.72
CA ARG A 234 -3.71 16.77 8.48
C ARG A 234 -4.78 17.25 7.52
N LEU A 235 -6.00 16.83 7.77
CA LEU A 235 -7.18 17.32 7.08
C LEU A 235 -7.89 18.30 8.00
N SER A 236 -8.35 19.42 7.46
CA SER A 236 -9.11 20.41 8.22
C SER A 236 -10.14 21.05 7.31
N ALA A 237 -11.43 20.92 7.64
CA ALA A 237 -12.47 21.71 6.99
C ALA A 237 -12.37 23.15 7.52
N THR A 238 -12.25 24.12 6.62
CA THR A 238 -12.00 25.52 6.98
C THR A 238 -13.24 26.39 6.82
N ARG A 239 -14.12 26.04 5.87
CA ARG A 239 -15.34 26.81 5.60
C ARG A 239 -16.44 25.92 5.02
N VAL A 240 -17.67 26.08 5.50
CA VAL A 240 -18.85 25.43 4.91
C VAL A 240 -19.85 26.53 4.59
N GLU A 241 -20.32 26.57 3.34
CA GLU A 241 -21.27 27.59 2.89
C GLU A 241 -22.43 26.96 2.10
N ILE A 242 -23.58 27.61 2.14
CA ILE A 242 -24.73 27.35 1.28
C ILE A 242 -24.85 28.55 0.34
N PRO A 243 -24.19 28.54 -0.85
CA PRO A 243 -24.03 29.74 -1.68
C PRO A 243 -25.36 30.38 -2.09
N ALA A 244 -26.37 29.56 -2.40
CA ALA A 244 -27.70 30.04 -2.79
C ALA A 244 -28.40 30.87 -1.70
N LEU A 245 -28.02 30.67 -0.44
CA LEU A 245 -28.57 31.40 0.69
C LEU A 245 -27.62 32.49 1.22
N GLY A 246 -26.36 32.51 0.77
CA GLY A 246 -25.34 33.40 1.33
C GLY A 246 -25.09 33.15 2.82
N ILE A 247 -25.21 31.89 3.26
CA ILE A 247 -25.01 31.48 4.66
C ILE A 247 -23.68 30.75 4.75
N GLU A 248 -22.86 31.12 5.72
CA GLU A 248 -21.67 30.40 6.15
C GLU A 248 -22.00 29.66 7.46
N LEU A 249 -21.75 28.36 7.49
CA LEU A 249 -22.03 27.51 8.64
C LEU A 249 -20.77 27.41 9.51
N PRO A 250 -20.88 27.66 10.84
CA PRO A 250 -19.78 27.40 11.77
C PRO A 250 -19.39 25.93 11.71
N ILE A 251 -18.09 25.65 11.54
CA ILE A 251 -17.56 24.29 11.60
C ILE A 251 -16.99 24.08 12.99
N GLN A 252 -17.38 22.99 13.65
CA GLN A 252 -16.66 22.54 14.84
C GLN A 252 -15.31 21.97 14.38
N PRO A 253 -14.17 22.60 14.71
CA PRO A 253 -12.88 22.18 14.19
C PRO A 253 -12.55 20.81 14.76
N ARG A 254 -12.71 19.77 13.95
CA ARG A 254 -12.02 18.51 14.15
C ARG A 254 -10.79 18.54 13.26
N ILE A 255 -9.66 18.15 13.85
CA ILE A 255 -8.44 17.92 13.10
C ILE A 255 -8.36 16.42 12.92
N GLY A 256 -8.60 15.95 11.70
CA GLY A 256 -8.33 14.58 11.34
C GLY A 256 -6.84 14.43 11.10
N PHE A 257 -6.20 13.58 11.90
CA PHE A 257 -4.85 13.12 11.60
C PHE A 257 -4.97 11.78 10.91
N THR A 258 -4.36 11.69 9.74
CA THR A 258 -4.33 10.45 9.00
C THR A 258 -2.87 10.14 8.80
N GLY A 259 -2.42 9.01 9.36
CA GLY A 259 -1.11 8.48 9.02
C GLY A 259 -1.02 8.38 7.51
N LEU A 260 0.06 8.88 6.92
CA LEU A 260 0.32 8.65 5.50
C LEU A 260 0.77 7.19 5.36
N ASP A 261 -0.14 6.22 5.49
CA ASP A 261 0.23 4.84 5.16
C ASP A 261 0.19 4.71 3.65
N ILE A 262 1.36 4.82 3.05
CA ILE A 262 1.52 4.54 1.63
C ILE A 262 1.16 3.05 1.42
N PRO A 263 0.20 2.73 0.54
CA PRO A 263 -0.36 1.39 0.42
C PRO A 263 0.72 0.32 0.15
N VAL A 264 0.38 -0.93 0.44
CA VAL A 264 1.13 -2.10 -0.05
C VAL A 264 0.24 -2.78 -1.08
N ALA A 265 0.84 -3.45 -2.09
CA ALA A 265 0.07 -4.27 -3.01
C ALA A 265 -0.75 -5.32 -2.23
N GLY A 266 -2.07 -5.14 -2.16
CA GLY A 266 -3.02 -6.03 -1.50
C GLY A 266 -3.64 -5.51 -0.21
N SER A 267 -3.14 -4.44 0.40
CA SER A 267 -3.85 -3.69 1.44
C SER A 267 -4.47 -2.44 0.82
N GLY A 268 -5.77 -2.24 1.00
CA GLY A 268 -6.38 -0.94 0.70
C GLY A 268 -5.58 0.12 1.44
N GLY A 269 -5.04 1.11 0.73
CA GLY A 269 -4.30 2.21 1.38
C GLY A 269 -5.13 2.79 2.51
N SER A 270 -4.48 3.26 3.58
CA SER A 270 -5.25 3.88 4.65
C SER A 270 -5.93 5.13 4.07
N SER A 271 -7.25 5.03 3.89
CA SER A 271 -8.07 6.18 3.61
C SER A 271 -8.10 6.97 4.91
N GLY A 272 -7.41 8.09 4.91
CA GLY A 272 -7.56 9.05 5.97
C GLY A 272 -8.95 9.64 5.90
N SER A 273 -9.66 9.74 7.02
CA SER A 273 -10.90 10.50 7.03
C SER A 273 -11.03 11.34 8.28
N MET A 274 -11.66 12.48 8.12
CA MET A 274 -12.02 13.39 9.18
C MET A 274 -13.53 13.55 9.17
N ASP A 275 -14.19 12.95 10.16
CA ASP A 275 -15.60 13.23 10.42
C ASP A 275 -15.70 14.56 11.15
N SER A 276 -16.50 15.48 10.61
CA SER A 276 -16.79 16.79 11.18
C SER A 276 -18.28 17.09 10.99
N HIS A 277 -18.72 18.22 11.52
CA HIS A 277 -20.06 18.73 11.29
C HIS A 277 -20.03 20.25 11.23
N ALA A 278 -20.98 20.81 10.49
CA ALA A 278 -21.25 22.23 10.47
C ALA A 278 -22.56 22.50 11.21
N ASP A 279 -22.56 23.48 12.11
CA ASP A 279 -23.74 23.87 12.88
C ASP A 279 -24.70 24.62 11.95
N ILE A 280 -25.95 24.19 11.87
CA ILE A 280 -26.98 24.85 11.06
C ILE A 280 -27.77 25.77 11.98
N PRO A 281 -27.63 27.10 11.84
CA PRO A 281 -28.31 28.00 12.75
C PRO A 281 -29.83 27.93 12.52
N PRO A 282 -30.68 27.99 13.57
CA PRO A 282 -32.12 27.83 13.44
C PRO A 282 -32.78 28.77 12.41
N GLU A 283 -32.26 29.99 12.26
CA GLU A 283 -32.74 30.95 11.27
C GLU A 283 -32.53 30.52 9.81
N ALA A 284 -31.55 29.65 9.52
CA ALA A 284 -31.35 29.12 8.17
C ALA A 284 -32.56 28.30 7.71
N TRP A 285 -33.19 27.57 8.63
CA TRP A 285 -34.36 26.74 8.36
C TRP A 285 -35.61 27.53 7.98
N THR A 286 -35.66 28.83 8.29
CA THR A 286 -36.75 29.71 7.82
C THR A 286 -36.71 29.99 6.31
N ARG A 287 -35.55 29.72 5.68
CA ARG A 287 -35.29 29.97 4.25
C ARG A 287 -35.19 28.68 3.43
N ILE A 288 -35.23 27.53 4.09
CA ILE A 288 -35.08 26.22 3.50
C ILE A 288 -36.38 25.46 3.72
N ASN A 289 -37.04 25.01 2.65
CA ASN A 289 -38.26 24.22 2.75
C ASN A 289 -37.94 22.72 2.64
N PRO A 290 -38.70 21.84 3.33
CA PRO A 290 -38.68 20.41 3.03
C PRO A 290 -38.91 20.14 1.53
N GLY A 291 -38.24 19.13 0.99
CA GLY A 291 -38.27 18.75 -0.42
C GLY A 291 -37.28 19.51 -1.32
N THR A 292 -36.62 20.56 -0.82
CA THR A 292 -35.61 21.31 -1.58
C THR A 292 -34.26 20.58 -1.64
N GLU A 293 -33.52 20.80 -2.72
CA GLU A 293 -32.11 20.42 -2.83
C GLU A 293 -31.24 21.67 -2.66
N ILE A 294 -30.28 21.61 -1.74
CA ILE A 294 -29.33 22.70 -1.51
C ILE A 294 -27.94 22.27 -1.96
N THR A 295 -27.21 23.18 -2.62
CA THR A 295 -25.78 22.98 -2.86
C THR A 295 -25.01 23.48 -1.66
N VAL A 296 -24.22 22.61 -1.05
CA VAL A 296 -23.27 22.93 0.01
C VAL A 296 -21.88 22.95 -0.60
N ALA A 297 -21.12 24.02 -0.35
CA ALA A 297 -19.70 24.08 -0.69
C ALA A 297 -18.88 23.98 0.59
N VAL A 298 -17.90 23.08 0.58
CA VAL A 298 -16.99 22.85 1.71
C VAL A 298 -15.58 23.18 1.26
N SER A 299 -15.01 24.24 1.80
CA SER A 299 -13.58 24.52 1.70
C SER A 299 -12.84 23.76 2.77
N TYR A 300 -11.76 23.11 2.37
CA TYR A 300 -10.91 22.31 3.24
C TYR A 300 -9.45 22.50 2.90
N GLU A 301 -8.62 22.24 3.90
CA GLU A 301 -7.17 22.30 3.84
C GLU A 301 -6.61 20.91 4.07
N VAL A 302 -5.66 20.54 3.22
CA VAL A 302 -4.88 19.31 3.29
C VAL A 302 -3.45 19.74 3.54
N GLU A 303 -2.95 19.45 4.73
CA GLU A 303 -1.62 19.83 5.19
C GLU A 303 -0.76 18.57 5.40
N VAL A 304 0.47 18.53 4.90
CA VAL A 304 1.43 17.47 5.25
C VAL A 304 2.46 18.03 6.21
N ARG A 305 2.58 17.44 7.39
CA ARG A 305 3.48 17.89 8.46
C ARG A 305 4.34 16.75 8.97
N THR A 306 5.50 17.05 9.55
CA THR A 306 6.25 16.07 10.35
C THR A 306 5.83 16.15 11.81
N ILE A 307 5.83 15.00 12.50
CA ILE A 307 5.57 14.94 13.96
C ILE A 307 6.58 15.81 14.73
N LYS A 308 7.86 15.79 14.32
CA LYS A 308 8.90 16.63 14.90
C LYS A 308 9.05 17.92 14.11
N GLY A 309 8.80 19.05 14.77
CA GLY A 309 9.12 20.39 14.27
C GLY A 309 7.93 21.23 13.83
N ASP A 310 6.71 20.66 13.81
CA ASP A 310 5.47 21.37 13.43
C ASP A 310 5.56 22.07 12.06
N ALA A 311 6.55 21.69 11.24
CA ALA A 311 6.79 22.25 9.92
C ALA A 311 5.81 21.62 8.94
N SER A 312 5.08 22.49 8.25
CA SER A 312 4.27 22.11 7.10
C SER A 312 5.15 22.05 5.86
N PHE A 313 5.10 20.94 5.13
CA PHE A 313 5.81 20.77 3.86
C PHE A 313 4.92 21.04 2.66
N PHE A 314 3.62 20.89 2.87
CA PHE A 314 2.61 21.03 1.83
C PHE A 314 1.32 21.50 2.48
N THR A 315 0.67 22.47 1.85
CA THR A 315 -0.67 22.90 2.22
C THR A 315 -1.43 23.15 0.94
N ARG A 316 -2.54 22.45 0.76
CA ARG A 316 -3.46 22.64 -0.35
C ARG A 316 -4.82 23.01 0.18
N GLN A 317 -5.34 24.11 -0.31
CA GLN A 317 -6.74 24.46 -0.11
C GLN A 317 -7.54 24.01 -1.31
N ALA A 318 -8.67 23.39 -1.05
CA ALA A 318 -9.60 22.91 -2.07
C ALA A 318 -11.02 23.22 -1.64
N THR A 319 -11.95 23.15 -2.58
CA THR A 319 -13.38 23.31 -2.30
C THR A 319 -14.14 22.24 -3.05
N ALA A 320 -14.89 21.44 -2.30
CA ALA A 320 -15.81 20.45 -2.84
C ALA A 320 -17.24 21.00 -2.77
N LYS A 321 -18.10 20.53 -3.67
CA LYS A 321 -19.53 20.87 -3.67
C LYS A 321 -20.34 19.58 -3.69
N GLY A 322 -21.36 19.51 -2.84
CA GLY A 322 -22.34 18.42 -2.87
C GLY A 322 -23.75 18.97 -2.81
N VAL A 323 -24.70 18.14 -3.24
CA VAL A 323 -26.13 18.46 -3.20
C VAL A 323 -26.74 17.65 -2.05
N VAL A 324 -27.41 18.34 -1.14
CA VAL A 324 -28.09 17.75 0.01
C VAL A 324 -29.58 18.01 -0.14
N ARG A 325 -30.39 16.94 -0.13
CA ARG A 325 -31.84 17.04 -0.14
C ARG A 325 -32.38 17.20 1.27
N ILE A 326 -33.25 18.17 1.45
CA ILE A 326 -33.90 18.44 2.73
C ILE A 326 -35.19 17.65 2.79
N LEU A 327 -35.35 16.82 3.81
CA LEU A 327 -36.56 16.04 4.03
C LEU A 327 -37.44 16.69 5.09
N ASP A 328 -38.71 16.29 5.10
CA ASP A 328 -39.60 16.60 6.22
C ASP A 328 -39.11 15.86 7.49
N PRO A 329 -39.19 16.45 8.69
CA PRO A 329 -38.73 15.82 9.94
C PRO A 329 -39.37 14.46 10.23
N GLU A 330 -40.58 14.21 9.68
CA GLU A 330 -41.32 12.95 9.89
C GLU A 330 -40.87 11.82 8.94
N VAL A 331 -40.06 12.12 7.92
CA VAL A 331 -39.59 11.11 6.96
C VAL A 331 -38.46 10.31 7.59
N GLN A 332 -38.57 8.99 7.64
CA GLN A 332 -37.50 8.14 8.16
C GLN A 332 -36.25 8.18 7.25
N LEU A 333 -35.16 8.82 7.73
CA LEU A 333 -33.85 8.83 7.05
C LEU A 333 -33.14 7.46 7.08
N ILE A 334 -33.16 6.80 8.23
CA ILE A 334 -32.37 5.59 8.49
C ILE A 334 -33.28 4.38 8.59
N GLN A 335 -33.05 3.41 7.71
CA GLN A 335 -33.74 2.13 7.72
C GLN A 335 -33.13 1.21 8.78
N LEU A 336 -33.98 0.55 9.57
CA LEU A 336 -33.56 -0.47 10.52
C LEU A 336 -33.65 -1.84 9.85
N ASN A 337 -32.50 -2.45 9.56
CA ASN A 337 -32.42 -3.74 8.89
C ASN A 337 -32.23 -4.88 9.90
N ALA A 338 -33.27 -5.68 10.09
CA ALA A 338 -33.25 -6.84 10.99
C ALA A 338 -32.78 -8.14 10.32
N GLN A 339 -32.78 -8.22 8.99
CA GLN A 339 -32.52 -9.47 8.25
C GLN A 339 -31.14 -10.09 8.48
N PRO A 340 -30.02 -9.32 8.57
CA PRO A 340 -28.71 -9.93 8.73
C PRO A 340 -28.41 -10.40 10.16
N ALA A 341 -29.24 -10.07 11.15
CA ALA A 341 -28.90 -10.25 12.56
C ALA A 341 -28.60 -11.70 12.97
N GLU A 342 -29.34 -12.67 12.42
CA GLU A 342 -29.17 -14.07 12.81
C GLU A 342 -27.87 -14.69 12.24
N ALA A 343 -27.55 -14.38 10.98
CA ALA A 343 -26.29 -14.83 10.36
C ALA A 343 -25.08 -14.14 10.99
N PHE A 344 -25.24 -12.87 11.36
CA PHE A 344 -24.20 -12.04 11.94
C PHE A 344 -23.77 -12.51 13.34
N MET A 345 -24.74 -12.83 14.19
CA MET A 345 -24.47 -13.29 15.56
C MET A 345 -23.88 -14.71 15.59
N LYS A 346 -24.20 -15.57 14.62
CA LYS A 346 -23.73 -16.97 14.58
C LYS A 346 -22.28 -17.11 14.12
N ALA A 347 -21.77 -16.19 13.30
CA ALA A 347 -20.51 -16.40 12.58
C ALA A 347 -19.24 -15.89 13.31
N SER A 348 -19.32 -15.45 14.58
CA SER A 348 -18.19 -14.86 15.32
C SER A 348 -17.44 -13.75 14.54
N LEU A 349 -18.17 -13.06 13.65
CA LEU A 349 -17.61 -12.09 12.71
C LEU A 349 -17.32 -10.76 13.35
N ILE A 350 -17.84 -10.48 14.56
CA ILE A 350 -17.43 -9.36 15.39
C ILE A 350 -16.80 -9.88 16.67
N ARG A 351 -15.72 -9.24 17.08
CA ARG A 351 -15.14 -9.39 18.41
C ARG A 351 -14.91 -8.03 19.02
N LEU A 352 -15.19 -7.91 20.32
CA LEU A 352 -14.80 -6.78 21.12
C LEU A 352 -13.52 -7.14 21.87
N ARG A 353 -12.48 -6.32 21.75
CA ARG A 353 -11.24 -6.47 22.53
C ARG A 353 -11.51 -6.13 24.01
N PRO A 354 -10.62 -6.52 24.94
CA PRO A 354 -10.72 -6.09 26.33
C PRO A 354 -10.96 -4.59 26.47
N LEU A 355 -11.80 -4.20 27.42
CA LEU A 355 -11.99 -2.81 27.79
C LEU A 355 -10.76 -2.35 28.59
N TYR A 356 -9.94 -1.55 27.94
CA TYR A 356 -8.74 -0.97 28.52
C TYR A 356 -9.09 0.28 29.30
N VAL A 357 -9.02 0.21 30.63
CA VAL A 357 -9.22 1.35 31.52
C VAL A 357 -7.91 2.12 31.62
N LEU A 358 -7.95 3.40 31.27
CA LEU A 358 -6.78 4.25 31.26
C LEU A 358 -6.37 4.63 32.70
N PRO A 359 -5.11 4.39 33.09
CA PRO A 359 -4.53 4.95 34.31
C PRO A 359 -4.75 6.47 34.35
N LYS A 360 -4.93 7.02 35.55
CA LYS A 360 -5.30 8.44 35.74
C LYS A 360 -4.36 9.42 35.04
N ASP A 361 -3.06 9.12 35.05
CA ASP A 361 -2.00 9.89 34.39
C ASP A 361 -1.94 9.68 32.86
N ALA A 362 -2.54 8.60 32.34
CA ALA A 362 -2.64 8.32 30.91
C ALA A 362 -3.94 8.83 30.28
N ARG A 363 -4.92 9.28 31.08
CA ARG A 363 -6.18 9.86 30.59
C ARG A 363 -5.90 11.17 29.85
N ARG A 364 -6.38 11.26 28.62
CA ARG A 364 -6.21 12.46 27.78
C ARG A 364 -7.48 13.29 27.83
N THR A 365 -7.33 14.57 28.16
CA THR A 365 -8.40 15.55 28.01
C THR A 365 -8.42 16.05 26.57
N SER A 366 -9.58 16.00 25.96
CA SER A 366 -9.88 16.56 24.64
C SER A 366 -11.02 17.58 24.76
N ARG A 367 -11.40 18.19 23.64
CA ARG A 367 -12.61 19.03 23.59
C ARG A 367 -13.90 18.25 23.88
N GLU A 368 -13.89 16.94 23.61
CA GLU A 368 -15.02 16.04 23.86
C GLU A 368 -15.06 15.55 25.31
N GLY A 369 -14.03 15.86 26.11
CA GLY A 369 -13.93 15.48 27.51
C GLY A 369 -12.74 14.58 27.82
N VAL A 370 -12.82 13.81 28.90
CA VAL A 370 -11.74 12.96 29.41
C VAL A 370 -12.00 11.50 29.02
N THR A 371 -11.17 10.92 28.16
CA THR A 371 -11.29 9.49 27.85
C THR A 371 -10.79 8.66 29.03
N VAL A 372 -11.65 7.81 29.59
CA VAL A 372 -11.36 6.96 30.77
C VAL A 372 -11.16 5.50 30.42
N ALA A 373 -11.76 5.01 29.33
CA ALA A 373 -11.56 3.64 28.85
C ALA A 373 -11.65 3.56 27.33
N ARG A 374 -11.04 2.54 26.74
CA ARG A 374 -11.07 2.28 25.30
C ARG A 374 -11.21 0.78 25.02
N SER A 375 -11.90 0.43 23.96
CA SER A 375 -11.88 -0.91 23.38
C SER A 375 -11.77 -0.79 21.86
N THR A 376 -11.64 -1.92 21.18
CA THR A 376 -11.64 -2.00 19.74
C THR A 376 -12.62 -3.08 19.32
N VAL A 377 -13.58 -2.70 18.49
CA VAL A 377 -14.47 -3.63 17.80
C VAL A 377 -13.76 -4.06 16.53
N THR A 378 -13.46 -5.34 16.39
CA THR A 378 -12.89 -5.93 15.16
C THR A 378 -13.95 -6.74 14.45
N PHE A 379 -14.03 -6.60 13.13
CA PHE A 379 -15.00 -7.32 12.31
C PHE A 379 -14.34 -7.95 11.08
N ALA A 380 -14.67 -9.21 10.82
CA ALA A 380 -14.26 -9.93 9.62
C ALA A 380 -15.13 -9.57 8.42
N HIS A 381 -16.44 -9.43 8.65
CA HIS A 381 -17.39 -8.96 7.66
C HIS A 381 -18.59 -8.37 8.36
N CYS A 382 -18.97 -7.14 8.01
CA CYS A 382 -20.19 -6.49 8.46
C CYS A 382 -21.11 -6.33 7.24
N PRO A 383 -22.31 -6.94 7.21
CA PRO A 383 -23.17 -6.90 6.02
C PRO A 383 -23.97 -5.59 5.91
N VAL A 384 -24.17 -4.89 7.01
CA VAL A 384 -24.86 -3.59 7.12
C VAL A 384 -24.06 -2.69 8.07
N PRO A 385 -24.08 -1.35 7.91
CA PRO A 385 -23.52 -0.45 8.90
C PRO A 385 -24.11 -0.69 10.29
N VAL A 386 -23.37 -0.31 11.33
CA VAL A 386 -23.84 -0.35 12.71
C VAL A 386 -23.60 1.01 13.32
N ALA A 387 -24.65 1.67 13.80
CA ALA A 387 -24.52 2.90 14.55
C ALA A 387 -25.51 2.90 15.72
N GLY A 388 -25.04 3.32 16.89
CA GLY A 388 -25.79 3.13 18.11
C GLY A 388 -25.15 3.70 19.36
N ARG A 389 -25.95 3.72 20.42
CA ARG A 389 -25.50 4.05 21.77
C ARG A 389 -24.77 2.86 22.37
N VAL A 390 -23.66 3.14 23.04
CA VAL A 390 -22.85 2.14 23.71
C VAL A 390 -23.18 2.16 25.19
N VAL A 391 -23.68 1.05 25.70
CA VAL A 391 -24.06 0.85 27.09
C VAL A 391 -23.16 -0.20 27.71
N LEU A 392 -22.57 0.13 28.86
CA LEU A 392 -21.88 -0.80 29.73
C LEU A 392 -22.85 -1.26 30.81
N LEU A 393 -23.00 -2.58 30.96
CA LEU A 393 -23.82 -3.19 31.99
C LEU A 393 -22.90 -3.75 33.08
N HIS A 394 -23.01 -3.21 34.29
CA HIS A 394 -22.20 -3.58 35.44
C HIS A 394 -23.03 -3.55 36.72
N ALA A 395 -22.97 -4.62 37.52
CA ALA A 395 -23.74 -4.75 38.77
C ALA A 395 -25.27 -4.50 38.66
N GLY A 396 -25.86 -4.72 37.48
CA GLY A 396 -27.28 -4.47 37.22
C GLY A 396 -27.61 -3.01 36.85
N GLU A 397 -26.61 -2.14 36.82
CA GLU A 397 -26.73 -0.76 36.34
C GLU A 397 -26.40 -0.65 34.85
N GLU A 398 -27.10 0.25 34.17
CA GLU A 398 -26.80 0.62 32.78
C GLU A 398 -26.05 1.95 32.76
N ILE A 399 -24.85 1.94 32.20
CA ILE A 399 -24.00 3.12 32.10
C ILE A 399 -23.82 3.44 30.62
N GLU A 400 -24.34 4.57 30.17
CA GLU A 400 -24.07 5.04 28.81
C GLU A 400 -22.63 5.54 28.74
N ILE A 401 -21.80 4.86 27.94
CA ILE A 401 -20.37 5.16 27.82
C ILE A 401 -20.03 5.91 26.52
N GLY A 402 -20.99 6.09 25.62
CA GLY A 402 -20.85 6.94 24.44
C GLY A 402 -21.69 6.48 23.25
N SER A 403 -21.33 6.94 22.07
CA SER A 403 -21.88 6.50 20.79
C SER A 403 -20.82 5.79 19.96
N TRP A 404 -21.26 4.93 19.05
CA TRP A 404 -20.38 4.25 18.11
C TRP A 404 -21.06 4.13 16.76
N ALA A 405 -20.31 4.40 15.69
CA ALA A 405 -20.75 4.22 14.33
C ALA A 405 -19.64 3.55 13.51
N HIS A 406 -20.03 2.59 12.69
CA HIS A 406 -19.17 1.89 11.75
C HIS A 406 -19.85 1.81 10.39
N VAL A 407 -19.23 2.45 9.41
CA VAL A 407 -19.66 2.45 8.01
C VAL A 407 -18.88 1.38 7.24
N LEU A 408 -19.57 0.60 6.43
CA LEU A 408 -18.99 -0.50 5.67
C LEU A 408 -17.91 -0.02 4.71
N HIS A 409 -16.75 -0.67 4.78
CA HIS A 409 -15.74 -0.62 3.72
C HIS A 409 -15.73 -2.00 3.10
N THR A 410 -16.13 -2.11 1.83
CA THR A 410 -16.35 -3.40 1.17
C THR A 410 -15.11 -4.28 1.20
N GLY A 411 -15.21 -5.46 1.82
CA GLY A 411 -14.28 -6.58 1.61
C GLY A 411 -13.02 -6.65 2.49
N LEU A 412 -12.87 -5.81 3.51
CA LEU A 412 -11.69 -5.84 4.38
C LEU A 412 -12.07 -6.12 5.85
N LEU A 413 -11.20 -6.89 6.54
CA LEU A 413 -11.12 -6.90 7.99
C LEU A 413 -10.98 -5.46 8.47
N GLY A 414 -11.90 -5.01 9.33
CA GLY A 414 -11.81 -3.67 9.88
C GLY A 414 -11.81 -3.67 11.39
N SER A 415 -11.34 -2.57 11.93
CA SER A 415 -11.37 -2.27 13.35
C SER A 415 -11.89 -0.85 13.54
N SER A 416 -12.65 -0.66 14.61
CA SER A 416 -13.10 0.66 15.03
C SER A 416 -12.91 0.80 16.54
N SER A 417 -12.41 1.96 16.96
CA SER A 417 -12.22 2.25 18.37
C SER A 417 -13.53 2.63 19.04
N LEU A 418 -13.78 2.04 20.20
CA LEU A 418 -14.83 2.45 21.12
C LEU A 418 -14.15 3.16 22.28
N SER A 419 -14.63 4.34 22.66
CA SER A 419 -14.06 5.13 23.76
C SER A 419 -15.14 5.52 24.74
N TRP A 420 -14.88 5.34 26.03
CA TRP A 420 -15.66 5.94 27.09
C TRP A 420 -15.06 7.30 27.43
N THR A 421 -15.77 8.37 27.05
CA THR A 421 -15.34 9.75 27.27
C THR A 421 -16.32 10.46 28.20
N ILE A 422 -15.81 10.97 29.31
CA ILE A 422 -16.58 11.75 30.29
C ILE A 422 -16.67 13.19 29.79
N PRO A 423 -17.87 13.80 29.66
CA PRO A 423 -18.05 15.13 29.11
C PRO A 423 -17.19 16.21 29.78
N PRO A 424 -16.86 17.32 29.07
CA PRO A 424 -16.12 18.42 29.65
C PRO A 424 -16.83 19.01 30.88
N GLY A 425 -16.09 19.19 31.98
CA GLY A 425 -16.61 19.74 33.23
C GLY A 425 -17.13 18.68 34.22
N GLU A 426 -17.32 17.44 33.78
CA GLU A 426 -17.63 16.32 34.66
C GLU A 426 -16.36 15.64 35.15
N THR A 427 -16.40 15.13 36.38
CA THR A 427 -15.29 14.36 36.95
C THR A 427 -15.46 12.87 36.63
N PRO A 428 -14.41 12.17 36.18
CA PRO A 428 -14.46 10.71 36.03
C PRO A 428 -15.01 10.02 37.29
N PRO A 429 -15.99 9.11 37.16
CA PRO A 429 -16.59 8.43 38.31
C PRO A 429 -15.63 7.35 38.82
N GLU A 430 -14.62 7.75 39.60
CA GLU A 430 -13.52 6.87 40.03
C GLU A 430 -14.00 5.63 40.79
N ASP A 431 -15.04 5.75 41.62
CA ASP A 431 -15.61 4.62 42.36
C ASP A 431 -16.22 3.58 41.43
N LEU A 432 -16.91 4.04 40.37
CA LEU A 432 -17.44 3.16 39.33
C LEU A 432 -16.32 2.50 38.52
N ILE A 433 -15.30 3.27 38.15
CA ILE A 433 -14.12 2.74 37.42
C ILE A 433 -13.41 1.67 38.25
N ALA A 434 -13.21 1.90 39.55
CA ALA A 434 -12.63 0.93 40.47
C ALA A 434 -13.49 -0.33 40.60
N SER A 435 -14.81 -0.18 40.71
CA SER A 435 -15.74 -1.31 40.77
C SER A 435 -15.74 -2.16 39.49
N ILE A 436 -15.66 -1.51 38.32
CA ILE A 436 -15.55 -2.19 37.01
C ILE A 436 -14.22 -2.97 36.92
N LEU A 437 -13.13 -2.39 37.42
CA LEU A 437 -11.82 -3.05 37.48
C LEU A 437 -11.83 -4.26 38.42
N GLU A 438 -12.45 -4.14 39.59
CA GLU A 438 -12.56 -5.22 40.58
C GLU A 438 -13.37 -6.41 40.05
N ALA A 439 -14.42 -6.15 39.26
CA ALA A 439 -15.19 -7.20 38.63
C ALA A 439 -14.42 -7.97 37.54
N GLY A 440 -13.37 -7.38 36.96
CA GLY A 440 -12.50 -8.01 35.96
C GLY A 440 -13.13 -8.27 34.59
N SER A 441 -14.46 -8.17 34.47
CA SER A 441 -15.19 -8.27 33.21
C SER A 441 -16.52 -7.50 33.26
N VAL A 442 -17.01 -7.07 32.10
CA VAL A 442 -18.28 -6.33 31.95
C VAL A 442 -19.06 -6.82 30.74
N THR A 443 -20.34 -6.48 30.66
CA THR A 443 -21.10 -6.63 29.41
C THR A 443 -21.17 -5.28 28.69
N ILE A 444 -20.90 -5.26 27.39
CA ILE A 444 -21.04 -4.06 26.55
C ILE A 444 -22.11 -4.34 25.50
N GLU A 445 -23.04 -3.41 25.33
CA GLU A 445 -24.13 -3.49 24.38
C GLU A 445 -24.13 -2.26 23.46
N ILE A 446 -24.14 -2.46 22.15
CA ILE A 446 -24.31 -1.40 21.15
C ILE A 446 -25.77 -1.45 20.69
N ARG A 447 -26.56 -0.47 21.15
CA ARG A 447 -27.99 -0.36 20.87
C ARG A 447 -28.22 0.50 19.63
N PRO A 448 -28.90 -0.01 18.58
CA PRO A 448 -29.13 0.73 17.35
C PRO A 448 -29.80 2.08 17.61
N ASP A 449 -29.28 3.12 16.98
CA ASP A 449 -29.79 4.48 17.15
C ASP A 449 -29.80 5.22 15.80
N PRO A 450 -30.99 5.45 15.21
CA PRO A 450 -31.15 6.21 13.97
C PRO A 450 -30.58 7.63 14.03
N GLY A 451 -30.57 8.28 15.20
CA GLY A 451 -30.03 9.64 15.34
C GLY A 451 -28.51 9.65 15.17
N ILE A 452 -27.81 8.71 15.79
CA ILE A 452 -26.36 8.53 15.63
C ILE A 452 -26.02 8.14 14.18
N ALA A 453 -26.83 7.26 13.58
CA ALA A 453 -26.69 6.88 12.18
C ALA A 453 -26.86 8.08 11.22
N ALA A 454 -27.88 8.93 11.44
CA ALA A 454 -28.13 10.11 10.63
C ALA A 454 -27.02 11.17 10.74
N ALA A 455 -26.31 11.21 11.87
CA ALA A 455 -25.11 12.04 12.06
C ALA A 455 -23.86 11.46 11.38
N THR A 456 -23.94 10.27 10.76
CA THR A 456 -22.82 9.61 10.10
C THR A 456 -23.01 9.65 8.58
N VAL A 457 -22.04 10.20 7.86
CA VAL A 457 -22.07 10.27 6.40
C VAL A 457 -22.10 8.85 5.79
N ASP A 458 -22.81 8.68 4.68
CA ASP A 458 -22.96 7.44 3.92
C ASP A 458 -23.76 6.31 4.62
N VAL A 459 -24.40 6.58 5.76
CA VAL A 459 -25.27 5.60 6.44
C VAL A 459 -26.73 5.83 6.06
N ARG A 460 -27.36 4.84 5.43
CA ARG A 460 -28.81 4.84 5.09
C ARG A 460 -29.60 3.75 5.80
N GLU A 461 -28.90 2.72 6.22
CA GLU A 461 -29.46 1.62 6.99
C GLU A 461 -28.46 1.23 8.07
N ILE A 462 -29.00 0.74 9.19
CA ILE A 462 -28.20 0.16 10.26
C ILE A 462 -28.79 -1.17 10.69
N LEU A 463 -27.96 -2.00 11.32
CA LEU A 463 -28.43 -3.21 12.00
C LEU A 463 -29.49 -2.86 13.06
N ALA A 464 -30.67 -3.46 12.96
CA ALA A 464 -31.79 -3.21 13.87
C ALA A 464 -31.67 -3.89 15.24
N VAL A 465 -30.71 -4.80 15.41
CA VAL A 465 -30.56 -5.64 16.60
C VAL A 465 -29.37 -5.18 17.44
N PRO A 466 -29.50 -5.11 18.78
CA PRO A 466 -28.38 -4.80 19.66
C PRO A 466 -27.24 -5.80 19.54
N LEU A 467 -26.01 -5.29 19.50
CA LEU A 467 -24.81 -6.11 19.58
C LEU A 467 -24.36 -6.21 21.03
N ARG A 468 -24.51 -7.39 21.62
CA ARG A 468 -24.17 -7.64 23.02
C ARG A 468 -22.92 -8.50 23.13
N PHE A 469 -21.94 -7.99 23.84
CA PHE A 469 -20.68 -8.65 24.17
C PHE A 469 -20.65 -8.93 25.66
N THR A 470 -20.78 -10.20 26.06
CA THR A 470 -20.72 -10.63 27.46
C THR A 470 -19.28 -10.94 27.85
N ASP A 471 -19.00 -10.86 29.16
CA ASP A 471 -17.71 -11.25 29.75
C ASP A 471 -16.49 -10.56 29.11
N VAL A 472 -16.66 -9.29 28.71
CA VAL A 472 -15.60 -8.47 28.11
C VAL A 472 -14.55 -8.19 29.18
N PRO A 473 -13.32 -8.68 29.05
CA PRO A 473 -12.30 -8.49 30.08
C PRO A 473 -11.99 -7.02 30.27
N VAL A 474 -11.82 -6.60 31.52
CA VAL A 474 -11.42 -5.24 31.87
C VAL A 474 -9.96 -5.28 32.33
N VAL A 475 -9.10 -4.48 31.70
CA VAL A 475 -7.65 -4.50 31.96
C VAL A 475 -7.08 -3.09 32.10
N THR A 476 -6.03 -2.94 32.91
CA THR A 476 -5.27 -1.68 33.11
C THR A 476 -3.98 -1.60 32.34
N GLU A 477 -3.55 -2.72 31.73
CA GLU A 477 -2.40 -2.77 30.83
C GLU A 477 -2.90 -3.00 29.41
N ALA A 478 -2.49 -2.15 28.48
CA ALA A 478 -2.85 -2.32 27.08
C ALA A 478 -2.19 -3.64 26.63
N PRO A 479 -2.95 -4.62 26.13
CA PRO A 479 -2.33 -5.82 25.59
C PRO A 479 -1.34 -5.37 24.51
N ALA A 480 -0.12 -5.90 24.54
CA ALA A 480 0.82 -5.68 23.45
C ALA A 480 0.07 -5.95 22.15
N PHE A 481 0.04 -4.97 21.22
CA PHE A 481 -0.68 -5.10 19.96
C PHE A 481 -0.13 -6.31 19.21
N ALA A 482 -0.76 -7.49 19.39
CA ALA A 482 -0.45 -8.64 18.58
C ALA A 482 -0.93 -8.31 17.16
N PRO A 483 -0.05 -8.34 16.15
CA PRO A 483 -0.44 -8.03 14.78
C PRO A 483 -1.60 -8.94 14.36
N ILE A 484 -2.57 -8.39 13.64
CA ILE A 484 -3.80 -9.08 13.21
C ILE A 484 -3.47 -10.40 12.48
N SER A 485 -2.29 -10.48 11.85
CA SER A 485 -1.77 -11.66 11.13
C SER A 485 -1.36 -12.85 12.01
N GLU A 486 -1.19 -12.68 13.32
CA GLU A 486 -0.87 -13.79 14.24
C GLU A 486 -2.11 -14.42 14.87
N GLN A 487 -3.30 -13.94 14.52
CA GLN A 487 -4.52 -14.66 14.89
C GLN A 487 -4.62 -15.92 14.04
N PRO A 488 -4.96 -17.08 14.62
CA PRO A 488 -5.08 -18.32 13.86
C PRO A 488 -6.03 -18.05 12.70
N ASP A 489 -5.55 -18.30 11.48
CA ASP A 489 -6.34 -18.20 10.26
C ASP A 489 -7.71 -18.77 10.60
N ALA A 490 -8.74 -17.93 10.56
CA ALA A 490 -10.10 -18.42 10.62
C ALA A 490 -10.15 -19.48 9.52
N GLU A 491 -10.28 -20.75 9.91
CA GLU A 491 -10.27 -21.88 8.97
C GLU A 491 -11.05 -21.43 7.74
N ASP A 492 -10.39 -21.45 6.58
CA ASP A 492 -10.91 -20.94 5.32
C ASP A 492 -12.19 -21.71 4.95
N THR A 493 -13.28 -21.28 5.57
CA THR A 493 -14.63 -21.81 5.45
C THR A 493 -15.34 -21.17 4.27
N THR A 494 -14.67 -20.25 3.56
CA THR A 494 -15.28 -19.51 2.47
C THR A 494 -15.36 -20.29 1.17
N GLY A 495 -14.68 -21.44 1.06
CA GLY A 495 -14.84 -22.38 -0.06
C GLY A 495 -14.77 -21.70 -1.44
N ARG A 496 -14.03 -20.58 -1.55
CA ARG A 496 -13.95 -19.83 -2.80
C ARG A 496 -13.15 -20.68 -3.78
N PRO A 497 -13.74 -21.08 -4.93
CA PRO A 497 -13.00 -21.81 -5.93
C PRO A 497 -11.87 -20.91 -6.40
N VAL A 498 -10.62 -21.37 -6.20
CA VAL A 498 -9.44 -20.77 -6.81
C VAL A 498 -9.68 -20.80 -8.31
N SER A 499 -10.02 -19.64 -8.88
CA SER A 499 -10.16 -19.48 -10.32
C SER A 499 -8.78 -19.73 -10.92
N GLY A 500 -8.59 -20.94 -11.45
CA GLY A 500 -7.41 -21.30 -12.21
C GLY A 500 -7.28 -20.37 -13.42
N GLY A 501 -6.30 -19.47 -13.36
CA GLY A 501 -5.85 -18.70 -14.52
C GLY A 501 -5.25 -19.66 -15.54
N GLY A 502 -6.04 -20.00 -16.56
CA GLY A 502 -5.57 -20.71 -17.74
C GLY A 502 -4.61 -19.84 -18.54
N ALA A 503 -3.49 -20.44 -18.93
CA ALA A 503 -2.61 -19.94 -19.96
C ALA A 503 -3.35 -19.87 -21.30
N GLY A 504 -3.17 -18.76 -21.99
CA GLY A 504 -3.44 -18.56 -23.41
C GLY A 504 -2.32 -17.72 -24.00
#